data_AF-A0A2G6BRD8-F1
#
_entry.id   AF-A0A2G6BRD8-F1
#
_cell.length_a   1.000
_cell.length_b   1.000
_cell.length_c   1.000
_cell.angle_alpha   90.00
_cell.angle_beta   90.00
_cell.angle_gamma   90.00
#
_symmetry.space_group_name_H-M   'P 1'
#
loop_
_entity.id
_entity.type
_entity.pdbx_description
1 polymer ?
#
loop_
_entity_poly.entity_id
_entity_poly.type
_entity_poly.pdbx_seq_one_letter_code
_entity_poly.pdbx_strand_id
1 'polypeptide(L)'
;MQKEAKKERRYKTIADIPAKWKTYLTSISSDPEKLLSIMGKSNNKDVSCPYCGYESPRKHGQYRSKQRYYCKECKKTFNSSTGSILSGTHKPRLWAEYIRLTLAGHTLETCSKKLGISMLTSFKWRHKIFDFIKSAEIPKNKN
;
A
#
# COMPACT_ATOMS: atom_id res chain seq x y z
N MET A 1 -0.71 -4.55 35.41
CA MET A 1 -0.42 -3.31 34.65
C MET A 1 1.03 -3.33 34.21
N GLN A 2 1.33 -3.79 33.00
CA GLN A 2 2.67 -3.67 32.42
C GLN A 2 2.52 -2.96 31.07
N LYS A 3 3.00 -1.71 31.03
CA LYS A 3 3.19 -0.94 29.79
C LYS A 3 4.66 -1.11 29.42
N GLU A 4 4.97 -2.03 28.51
CA GLU A 4 6.35 -2.21 28.05
C GLU A 4 6.49 -1.86 26.56
N ALA A 5 7.17 -0.74 26.34
CA ALA A 5 8.19 -0.50 25.34
C ALA A 5 8.03 -1.14 23.95
N LYS A 6 7.38 -0.41 23.02
CA LYS A 6 7.67 -0.54 21.58
C LYS A 6 8.28 0.78 21.08
N LYS A 7 9.54 1.00 21.44
CA LYS A 7 10.36 2.10 20.91
C LYS A 7 10.59 1.85 19.42
N GLU A 8 9.77 2.53 18.63
CA GLU A 8 9.74 2.60 17.18
C GLU A 8 11.15 2.69 16.55
N ARG A 9 11.68 1.59 16.00
CA ARG A 9 12.77 1.66 15.01
C ARG A 9 12.18 2.23 13.72
N ARG A 10 12.19 3.56 13.57
CA ARG A 10 11.86 4.26 12.32
C ARG A 10 12.85 3.84 11.24
N TYR A 11 12.38 3.15 10.20
CA TYR A 11 13.12 3.06 8.94
C TYR A 11 13.22 4.47 8.35
N LYS A 12 14.42 5.05 8.30
CA LYS A 12 14.66 6.42 7.80
C LYS A 12 15.12 6.40 6.34
N THR A 13 15.66 5.27 5.89
CA THR A 13 16.23 5.09 4.56
C THR A 13 15.87 3.73 3.96
N ILE A 14 16.09 3.56 2.65
CA ILE A 14 15.95 2.27 1.95
C ILE A 14 16.92 1.21 2.52
N ALA A 15 18.06 1.64 3.07
CA ALA A 15 19.03 0.75 3.69
C ALA A 15 18.44 0.01 4.90
N ASP A 16 17.48 0.63 5.60
CA ASP A 16 16.87 0.06 6.79
C ASP A 16 15.74 -0.95 6.48
N ILE A 17 15.35 -1.10 5.20
CA ILE A 17 14.28 -2.03 4.79
C ILE A 17 14.77 -3.50 4.96
N PRO A 18 14.03 -4.35 5.69
CA PRO A 18 14.37 -5.77 5.85
C PRO A 18 14.50 -6.51 4.51
N ALA A 19 15.44 -7.45 4.39
CA ALA A 19 15.70 -8.21 3.16
C ALA A 19 14.44 -8.93 2.61
N LYS A 20 13.57 -9.42 3.49
CA LYS A 20 12.27 -10.00 3.12
C LYS A 20 11.37 -9.03 2.34
N TRP A 21 11.36 -7.75 2.72
CA TRP A 21 10.60 -6.71 2.05
C TRP A 21 11.25 -6.25 0.74
N LYS A 22 12.59 -6.21 0.69
CA LYS A 22 13.31 -5.98 -0.57
C LYS A 22 12.94 -7.04 -1.61
N THR A 23 12.95 -8.32 -1.22
CA THR A 23 12.59 -9.45 -2.09
C THR A 23 11.14 -9.36 -2.58
N TYR A 24 10.19 -9.11 -1.67
CA TYR A 24 8.77 -8.93 -2.00
C TYR A 24 8.51 -7.73 -2.93
N LEU A 25 9.09 -6.56 -2.62
CA LEU A 25 8.88 -5.37 -3.45
C LEU A 25 9.52 -5.50 -4.83
N THR A 26 10.68 -6.17 -4.94
CA THR A 26 11.30 -6.50 -6.23
C THR A 26 10.40 -7.40 -7.06
N SER A 27 9.83 -8.47 -6.49
CA SER A 27 8.94 -9.39 -7.23
C SER A 27 7.68 -8.71 -7.75
N ILE A 28 7.27 -7.62 -7.12
CA ILE A 28 6.08 -6.84 -7.42
C ILE A 28 6.38 -5.74 -8.45
N SER A 29 7.56 -5.13 -8.40
CA SER A 29 7.98 -4.14 -9.40
C SER A 29 8.27 -4.75 -10.77
N SER A 30 8.62 -6.04 -10.82
CA SER A 30 8.94 -6.75 -12.06
C SER A 30 7.71 -7.03 -12.94
N ASP A 31 6.50 -6.89 -12.40
CA ASP A 31 5.25 -7.10 -13.14
C ASP A 31 4.21 -6.02 -12.71
N PRO A 32 4.11 -4.92 -13.48
CA PRO A 32 3.19 -3.82 -13.18
C PRO A 32 1.71 -4.21 -13.17
N GLU A 33 1.31 -5.22 -13.96
CA GLU A 33 -0.06 -5.73 -13.98
C GLU A 33 -0.34 -6.60 -12.75
N LYS A 34 0.68 -7.35 -12.30
CA LYS A 34 0.62 -8.06 -11.02
C LYS A 34 0.50 -7.11 -9.83
N LEU A 35 1.16 -5.96 -9.84
CA LEU A 35 0.97 -4.88 -8.87
C LEU A 35 -0.49 -4.45 -8.74
N LEU A 36 -1.15 -4.30 -9.90
CA LEU A 36 -2.54 -3.90 -9.98
C LEU A 36 -3.48 -5.02 -9.53
N SER A 37 -3.15 -6.28 -9.85
CA SER A 37 -3.95 -7.46 -9.52
C SER A 37 -3.84 -7.91 -8.05
N ILE A 38 -2.64 -7.86 -7.46
CA ILE A 38 -2.39 -8.14 -6.02
C ILE A 38 -3.17 -7.16 -5.14
N MET A 39 -3.40 -5.94 -5.62
CA MET A 39 -4.03 -4.86 -4.86
C MET A 39 -5.46 -4.53 -5.35
N GLY A 40 -5.98 -5.33 -6.28
CA GLY A 40 -7.19 -5.06 -7.04
C GLY A 40 -8.24 -6.17 -7.02
N LYS A 41 -8.04 -7.26 -6.27
CA LYS A 41 -9.05 -8.32 -6.14
C LYS A 41 -9.58 -8.41 -4.71
N SER A 42 -10.70 -7.73 -4.46
CA SER A 42 -11.71 -8.30 -3.55
C SER A 42 -12.94 -8.65 -4.38
N ASN A 43 -12.80 -9.74 -5.14
CA ASN A 43 -13.97 -10.38 -5.75
C ASN A 43 -14.77 -11.05 -4.63
N ASN A 44 -15.74 -10.31 -4.11
CA ASN A 44 -17.05 -10.74 -3.63
C ASN A 44 -17.13 -12.12 -2.92
N LYS A 45 -17.20 -12.09 -1.58
CA LYS A 45 -18.22 -12.74 -0.72
C LYS A 45 -17.93 -12.51 0.78
N ASP A 46 -16.66 -12.32 1.15
CA ASP A 46 -16.22 -12.10 2.54
C ASP A 46 -15.39 -10.81 2.67
N VAL A 47 -16.05 -9.65 2.59
CA VAL A 47 -15.35 -8.36 2.72
C VAL A 47 -15.38 -7.93 4.17
N SER A 48 -14.29 -8.09 4.91
CA SER A 48 -14.18 -7.58 6.28
C SER A 48 -13.68 -6.13 6.32
N CYS A 49 -14.08 -5.38 7.35
CA CYS A 49 -13.62 -4.02 7.55
C CYS A 49 -12.12 -4.00 7.88
N PRO A 50 -11.26 -3.33 7.08
CA PRO A 50 -9.82 -3.31 7.31
C PRO A 50 -9.40 -2.52 8.56
N TYR A 51 -10.34 -1.80 9.19
CA TYR A 51 -10.08 -0.97 10.36
C TYR A 51 -10.43 -1.66 11.69
N CYS A 52 -11.39 -2.59 11.68
CA CYS A 52 -11.92 -3.19 12.91
C CYS A 52 -12.28 -4.67 12.79
N GLY A 53 -12.10 -5.30 11.62
CA GLY A 53 -12.37 -6.71 11.41
C GLY A 53 -13.83 -7.08 11.13
N TYR A 54 -14.80 -6.16 11.28
CA TYR A 54 -16.22 -6.45 11.08
C TYR A 54 -16.52 -7.11 9.72
N GLU A 55 -17.14 -8.29 9.73
CA GLU A 55 -17.25 -9.19 8.57
C GLU A 55 -18.43 -8.91 7.64
N SER A 56 -19.34 -7.98 7.99
CA SER A 56 -20.56 -7.70 7.20
C SER A 56 -20.78 -6.21 6.85
N PRO A 57 -19.77 -5.50 6.30
CA PRO A 57 -19.92 -4.12 5.86
C PRO A 57 -20.85 -4.04 4.65
N ARG A 58 -21.69 -3.00 4.61
CA ARG A 58 -22.65 -2.80 3.52
C ARG A 58 -22.00 -2.10 2.32
N LYS A 59 -22.52 -2.34 1.11
CA LYS A 59 -22.15 -1.57 -0.09
C LYS A 59 -22.54 -0.09 0.10
N HIS A 60 -21.68 0.82 -0.37
CA HIS A 60 -21.83 2.26 -0.22
C HIS A 60 -21.48 3.00 -1.53
N GLY A 61 -22.19 2.63 -2.59
CA GLY A 61 -21.99 3.18 -3.93
C GLY A 61 -20.64 2.80 -4.55
N GLN A 62 -20.33 3.43 -5.68
CA GLN A 62 -19.08 3.21 -6.41
C GLN A 62 -18.39 4.55 -6.68
N TYR A 63 -17.06 4.54 -6.76
CA TYR A 63 -16.27 5.69 -7.19
C TYR A 63 -15.19 5.23 -8.14
N ARG A 64 -15.12 5.83 -9.34
CA ARG A 64 -14.17 5.44 -10.41
C ARG A 64 -14.17 3.93 -10.65
N SER A 65 -15.36 3.35 -10.80
CA SER A 65 -15.59 1.91 -11.03
C SER A 65 -15.09 0.99 -9.91
N LYS A 66 -14.81 1.53 -8.71
CA LYS A 66 -14.48 0.75 -7.52
C LYS A 66 -15.63 0.74 -6.53
N GLN A 67 -16.04 -0.45 -6.11
CA GLN A 67 -17.02 -0.62 -5.03
C GLN A 67 -16.50 -0.04 -3.72
N ARG A 68 -17.32 0.80 -3.07
CA ARG A 68 -17.07 1.28 -1.71
C ARG A 68 -17.92 0.48 -0.72
N TYR A 69 -17.41 0.31 0.48
CA TYR A 69 -18.05 -0.38 1.59
C TYR A 69 -18.12 0.58 2.78
N TYR A 70 -19.18 0.45 3.58
CA TYR A 70 -19.37 1.19 4.82
C TYR A 70 -19.43 0.19 5.97
N CYS A 71 -18.53 0.34 6.93
CA CYS A 71 -18.54 -0.44 8.15
C CYS A 71 -19.55 0.15 9.14
N LYS A 72 -20.49 -0.67 9.62
CA LYS A 72 -21.49 -0.23 10.61
C LYS A 72 -20.89 -0.02 12.01
N GLU A 73 -19.91 -0.86 12.38
CA GLU A 73 -19.21 -0.76 13.67
C GLU A 73 -18.37 0.51 13.80
N CYS A 74 -17.29 0.63 13.02
CA CYS A 74 -16.37 1.77 13.14
C CYS A 74 -16.78 3.01 12.33
N LYS A 75 -17.92 2.95 11.62
CA LYS A 75 -18.49 4.05 10.81
C LYS A 75 -17.57 4.60 9.69
N LYS A 76 -16.53 3.86 9.31
CA LYS A 76 -15.59 4.25 8.23
C LYS A 76 -16.01 3.65 6.88
N THR A 77 -15.66 4.37 5.80
CA THR A 77 -15.77 3.83 4.43
C THR A 77 -14.43 3.31 3.93
N PHE A 78 -14.46 2.26 3.13
CA PHE A 78 -13.28 1.69 2.50
C PHE A 78 -13.62 1.11 1.13
N ASN A 79 -12.60 0.69 0.38
CA ASN A 79 -12.74 -0.01 -0.89
C ASN A 79 -11.66 -1.09 -1.00
N SER A 80 -11.61 -1.81 -2.13
CA SER A 80 -10.63 -2.87 -2.39
C SER A 80 -9.16 -2.41 -2.30
N SER A 81 -8.90 -1.11 -2.50
CA SER A 81 -7.55 -0.53 -2.41
C SER A 81 -7.25 0.13 -1.05
N THR A 82 -8.19 0.15 -0.11
CA THR A 82 -7.94 0.68 1.24
C THR A 82 -6.86 -0.15 1.93
N GLY A 83 -5.87 0.52 2.52
CA GLY A 83 -4.71 -0.15 3.15
C GLY A 83 -3.62 -0.59 2.18
N SER A 84 -3.83 -0.48 0.85
CA SER A 84 -2.79 -0.72 -0.14
C SER A 84 -1.89 0.51 -0.35
N ILE A 85 -0.67 0.30 -0.84
CA ILE A 85 0.24 1.39 -1.26
C ILE A 85 -0.38 2.28 -2.35
N LEU A 86 -1.31 1.74 -3.15
CA LEU A 86 -2.00 2.46 -4.22
C LEU A 86 -3.23 3.25 -3.73
N SER A 87 -3.59 3.15 -2.44
CA SER A 87 -4.75 3.85 -1.89
C SER A 87 -4.67 5.35 -2.22
N GLY A 88 -5.71 5.90 -2.86
CA GLY A 88 -5.77 7.31 -3.24
C GLY A 88 -4.74 7.77 -4.28
N THR A 89 -4.11 6.85 -5.04
CA THR A 89 -3.23 7.23 -6.15
C THR A 89 -4.00 7.45 -7.45
N HIS A 90 -3.61 8.46 -8.21
CA HIS A 90 -4.18 8.77 -9.52
C HIS A 90 -3.33 8.20 -10.67
N LYS A 91 -2.07 7.82 -10.41
CA LYS A 91 -1.12 7.32 -11.40
C LYS A 91 -0.63 5.91 -11.05
N PRO A 92 -1.53 4.91 -10.97
CA PRO A 92 -1.17 3.54 -10.55
C PRO A 92 -0.08 2.91 -11.43
N ARG A 93 -0.09 3.22 -12.74
CA ARG A 93 0.88 2.68 -13.72
C ARG A 93 2.34 3.03 -13.42
N LEU A 94 2.60 4.13 -12.72
CA LEU A 94 3.97 4.57 -12.40
C LEU A 94 4.54 3.92 -11.13
N TRP A 95 3.73 3.19 -10.36
CA TRP A 95 4.17 2.66 -9.07
C TRP A 95 5.22 1.57 -9.18
N ALA A 96 5.13 0.70 -10.18
CA ALA A 96 6.12 -0.35 -10.41
C ALA A 96 7.52 0.25 -10.55
N GLU A 97 7.64 1.23 -11.45
CA GLU A 97 8.89 1.93 -11.67
C GLU A 97 9.29 2.78 -10.46
N TYR A 98 8.35 3.43 -9.78
CA TYR A 98 8.65 4.20 -8.57
C TYR A 98 9.22 3.32 -7.45
N ILE A 99 8.68 2.12 -7.25
CA ILE A 99 9.19 1.12 -6.30
C ILE A 99 10.59 0.70 -6.72
N ARG A 100 10.81 0.37 -8.01
CA ARG A 100 12.12 0.00 -8.53
C ARG A 100 13.17 1.08 -8.27
N LEU A 101 12.87 2.33 -8.61
CA LEU A 101 13.78 3.46 -8.36
C LEU A 101 14.04 3.67 -6.87
N THR A 102 13.01 3.44 -6.04
CA THR A 102 13.16 3.50 -4.58
C THR A 102 14.06 2.40 -4.06
N LEU A 103 13.89 1.14 -4.48
CA LEU A 103 14.76 0.04 -4.07
C LEU A 103 16.20 0.23 -4.55
N ALA A 104 16.40 0.86 -5.71
CA ALA A 104 17.71 1.21 -6.26
C ALA A 104 18.40 2.38 -5.54
N GLY A 105 17.82 2.96 -4.49
CA GLY A 105 18.47 4.03 -3.73
C GLY A 105 18.29 5.43 -4.29
N HIS A 106 17.50 5.64 -5.35
CA HIS A 106 17.35 6.97 -5.94
C HIS A 106 16.66 7.97 -5.00
N THR A 107 17.08 9.24 -5.11
CA THR A 107 16.51 10.37 -4.36
C THR A 107 15.11 10.71 -4.86
N LEU A 108 14.35 11.45 -4.04
CA LEU A 108 13.01 11.93 -4.41
C LEU A 108 13.04 12.78 -5.68
N GLU A 109 14.11 13.57 -5.85
CA GLU A 109 14.33 14.42 -7.02
C GLU A 109 14.53 13.59 -8.29
N THR A 110 15.39 12.58 -8.23
CA THR A 110 15.66 11.69 -9.36
C THR A 110 14.39 10.93 -9.76
N CYS A 111 13.61 10.43 -8.78
CA CYS A 111 12.33 9.80 -9.06
C CYS A 111 11.32 10.77 -9.67
N SER A 112 11.27 12.01 -9.16
CA SER A 112 10.39 13.08 -9.65
C SER A 112 10.66 13.40 -11.12
N LYS A 113 11.95 13.61 -11.48
CA LYS A 113 12.38 13.89 -12.85
C LYS A 113 12.12 12.70 -13.79
N LYS A 114 12.53 11.48 -13.41
CA LYS A 114 12.38 10.29 -14.26
C LYS A 114 10.92 9.93 -14.57
N LEU A 115 10.00 10.19 -13.64
CA LEU A 115 8.60 9.80 -13.76
C LEU A 115 7.63 10.93 -14.10
N GLY A 116 8.14 12.17 -14.26
CA GLY A 116 7.30 13.34 -14.51
C GLY A 116 6.25 13.59 -13.42
N ILE A 117 6.60 13.34 -12.16
CA ILE A 117 5.74 13.58 -10.99
C ILE A 117 6.32 14.71 -10.13
N SER A 118 5.49 15.42 -9.36
CA SER A 118 5.99 16.46 -8.46
C SER A 118 6.82 15.87 -7.31
N MET A 119 7.76 16.65 -6.78
CA MET A 119 8.55 16.28 -5.60
C MET A 119 7.66 15.86 -4.41
N LEU A 120 6.57 16.60 -4.17
CA LEU A 120 5.60 16.27 -3.13
C LEU A 120 4.90 14.92 -3.37
N THR A 121 4.60 14.59 -4.63
CA THR A 121 4.04 13.28 -4.98
C THR A 121 5.04 12.17 -4.70
N SER A 122 6.30 12.37 -5.11
CA SER A 122 7.43 11.47 -4.82
C SER A 122 7.56 11.23 -3.31
N PHE A 123 7.63 12.30 -2.51
CA PHE A 123 7.67 12.23 -1.05
C PHE A 123 6.50 11.41 -0.47
N LYS A 124 5.26 11.73 -0.85
CA LYS A 124 4.05 11.01 -0.39
C LYS A 124 4.09 9.53 -0.77
N TRP A 125 4.56 9.19 -1.97
CA TRP A 125 4.64 7.80 -2.42
C TRP A 125 5.70 7.03 -1.64
N ARG A 126 6.84 7.66 -1.32
CA ARG A 126 7.87 7.04 -0.48
C ARG A 126 7.36 6.75 0.93
N HIS A 127 6.60 7.70 1.52
CA HIS A 127 5.94 7.47 2.80
C HIS A 127 4.97 6.29 2.76
N LYS A 128 4.14 6.18 1.73
CA LYS A 128 3.23 5.03 1.57
C LYS A 128 3.96 3.69 1.50
N ILE A 129 5.12 3.62 0.82
CA ILE A 129 5.95 2.41 0.80
C ILE A 129 6.38 2.05 2.21
N PHE A 130 6.95 3.00 2.96
CA PHE A 130 7.42 2.76 4.31
C PHE A 130 6.29 2.42 5.29
N ASP A 131 5.16 3.11 5.21
CA ASP A 131 4.03 2.86 6.08
C ASP A 131 3.38 1.50 5.81
N PHE A 132 3.34 1.07 4.55
CA PHE A 132 2.93 -0.28 4.20
C PHE A 132 3.89 -1.34 4.75
N ILE A 133 5.21 -1.16 4.60
CA ILE A 133 6.22 -2.06 5.17
C ILE A 133 6.08 -2.18 6.70
N LYS A 134 5.69 -1.09 7.38
CA LYS A 134 5.50 -1.05 8.85
C LYS A 134 4.20 -1.71 9.30
N SER A 135 3.11 -1.50 8.56
CA SER A 135 1.75 -1.86 8.98
C SER A 135 1.28 -3.21 8.46
N ALA A 136 1.89 -3.74 7.39
CA ALA A 136 1.53 -5.03 6.82
C ALA A 136 2.43 -6.15 7.37
N GLU A 137 1.84 -7.31 7.66
CA GLU A 137 2.57 -8.58 7.52
C GLU A 137 2.64 -8.92 6.02
N ILE A 138 3.71 -9.58 5.57
CA ILE A 138 3.82 -9.98 4.16
C ILE A 138 2.58 -10.82 3.83
N PRO A 139 1.76 -10.43 2.83
CA PRO A 139 0.61 -11.23 2.45
C PRO A 139 1.09 -12.63 2.10
N LYS A 140 0.68 -13.63 2.89
CA LYS A 140 0.93 -15.04 2.55
C LYS A 140 0.19 -15.28 1.25
N ASN A 141 0.94 -15.57 0.18
CA ASN A 141 0.34 -15.94 -1.09
C ASN A 141 -0.48 -17.21 -0.80
N LYS A 142 -1.81 -17.12 -0.88
CA LYS A 142 -2.65 -18.32 -0.86
C LYS A 142 -2.41 -18.97 -2.22
N ASN A 143 -1.68 -20.09 -2.18
CA ASN A 143 -1.59 -21.03 -3.31
C ASN A 143 -2.98 -21.41 -3.81
#